data_AF-A0A2G0QB83-F1
#
_entry.id   AF-A0A2G0QB83-F1
#
_cell.length_a   1.000
_cell.length_b   1.000
_cell.length_c   1.000
_cell.angle_alpha   90.00
_cell.angle_beta   90.00
_cell.angle_gamma   90.00
#
_symmetry.space_group_name_H-M   'P 1'
#
loop_
_entity.id
_entity.type
_entity.pdbx_description
1 polymer ?
#
loop_
_entity_poly.entity_id
_entity_poly.type
_entity_poly.pdbx_seq_one_letter_code
_entity_poly.pdbx_strand_id
1 'polypeptide(L)' 'MKEDKAAYTLRMPIDLKNLLQKIAKQEGRSFNSEIVQRVIKTLKDDGFSIN' A
#
# COMPACT_ATOMS: atom_id res chain seq x y z
N MET A 1 15.30 -1.88 6.98
CA MET A 1 15.37 -1.31 5.62
C MET A 1 15.48 0.19 5.72
N LYS A 2 16.29 0.84 4.87
CA LYS A 2 16.23 2.29 4.71
C LYS A 2 15.00 2.61 3.86
N GLU A 3 14.10 3.45 4.37
CA GLU A 3 12.92 3.89 3.63
C GLU A 3 13.27 5.12 2.81
N ASP A 4 13.07 5.06 1.49
CA ASP A 4 12.94 6.27 0.67
C ASP A 4 11.51 6.81 0.84
N LYS A 5 11.38 8.07 1.29
CA LYS A 5 10.09 8.70 1.65
C LYS A 5 9.54 9.56 0.52
N ALA A 6 9.87 9.23 -0.73
CA ALA A 6 9.35 9.93 -1.89
C ALA A 6 7.81 9.87 -1.93
N ALA A 7 7.18 11.04 -2.15
CA ALA A 7 5.73 11.14 -2.31
C ALA A 7 5.37 10.96 -3.79
N TYR A 8 4.68 9.87 -4.11
CA TYR A 8 4.19 9.61 -5.45
C TYR A 8 2.73 10.04 -5.59
N THR A 9 2.41 10.73 -6.68
CA THR A 9 1.02 11.04 -7.04
C THR A 9 0.45 9.86 -7.82
N LEU A 10 -0.49 9.12 -7.22
CA LEU A 10 -1.17 7.99 -7.85
C LEU A 10 -2.54 8.42 -8.38
N ARG A 11 -2.87 8.00 -9.61
CA ARG A 11 -4.23 8.09 -10.16
C ARG A 11 -4.94 6.76 -9.93
N MET A 12 -6.10 6.78 -9.27
CA MET A 12 -6.90 5.59 -9.02
C MET A 12 -8.40 5.94 -8.94
N PRO A 13 -9.30 4.97 -9.17
CA PRO A 13 -10.74 5.16 -8.96
C PRO A 13 -11.04 5.63 -7.52
N ILE A 14 -12.02 6.52 -7.39
CA ILE A 14 -12.36 7.13 -6.08
C ILE A 14 -12.82 6.07 -5.06
N ASP A 15 -13.58 5.08 -5.51
CA ASP A 15 -14.09 4.01 -4.64
C ASP A 15 -12.96 3.14 -4.10
N LEU A 16 -11.95 2.87 -4.93
CA LEU A 16 -10.75 2.14 -4.51
C LEU A 16 -9.97 2.94 -3.46
N LYS A 17 -9.78 4.25 -3.67
CA LYS A 17 -9.12 5.13 -2.70
C LYS A 17 -9.86 5.11 -1.36
N ASN A 18 -11.18 5.26 -1.38
CA ASN A 18 -12.01 5.30 -0.18
C ASN A 18 -11.95 3.96 0.58
N LEU A 19 -12.01 2.84 -0.14
CA LEU A 19 -11.89 1.51 0.44
C LEU A 19 -10.53 1.31 1.13
N LEU A 20 -9.44 1.65 0.43
CA LEU A 20 -8.08 1.53 0.96
C LEU A 20 -7.87 2.43 2.19
N GLN A 21 -8.42 3.66 2.20
CA GLN A 21 -8.37 4.54 3.37
C GLN A 21 -9.13 3.96 4.57
N LYS A 22 -10.31 3.37 4.34
CA LYS A 22 -11.09 2.71 5.39
C LYS A 22 -10.30 1.57 6.01
N ILE A 23 -9.71 0.70 5.19
CA ILE A 23 -8.95 -0.46 5.66
C ILE A 23 -7.68 -0.02 6.39
N ALA A 24 -6.94 0.96 5.86
CA ALA A 24 -5.78 1.52 6.52
C ALA A 24 -6.11 2.02 7.94
N LYS A 25 -7.25 2.72 8.09
CA LYS A 25 -7.74 3.19 9.40
C LYS A 25 -8.08 2.03 10.34
N GLN A 26 -8.73 0.97 9.84
CA GLN A 26 -9.09 -0.21 10.65
C GLN A 26 -7.86 -0.98 11.13
N GLU A 27 -6.80 -1.03 10.31
CA GLU A 27 -5.54 -1.72 10.61
C GLU A 27 -4.53 -0.85 11.38
N GLY A 28 -4.87 0.40 11.70
CA GLY A 28 -3.95 1.34 12.36
C GLY A 28 -2.75 1.75 11.51
N ARG A 29 -2.88 1.72 10.17
CA ARG A 29 -1.82 2.06 9.20
C ARG A 29 -2.09 3.39 8.51
N SER A 30 -1.02 3.99 7.97
CA SER A 30 -1.17 5.08 7.00
C SER A 30 -1.69 4.54 5.65
N PHE A 31 -2.32 5.39 4.86
CA PHE A 31 -2.79 5.03 3.51
C PHE A 31 -1.64 4.51 2.62
N ASN A 32 -0.48 5.16 2.64
CA ASN A 32 0.70 4.68 1.91
C ASN A 32 1.18 3.32 2.41
N SER A 33 1.22 3.11 3.73
CA SER A 33 1.62 1.83 4.31
C SER A 33 0.68 0.71 3.86
N GLU A 34 -0.64 0.97 3.81
CA GLU A 34 -1.61 0.01 3.29
C GLU A 34 -1.40 -0.32 1.80
N ILE A 35 -1.13 0.69 0.97
CA ILE A 35 -0.79 0.45 -0.45
C ILE A 35 0.46 -0.42 -0.56
N VAL A 36 1.53 -0.08 0.16
CA VAL A 36 2.79 -0.82 0.12
C VAL A 36 2.59 -2.26 0.60
N GLN A 37 1.88 -2.47 1.71
CA GLN A 37 1.59 -3.81 2.23
C GLN A 37 0.80 -4.66 1.24
N ARG A 38 -0.17 -4.07 0.54
CA ARG A 38 -0.91 -4.77 -0.52
C ARG A 38 -0.02 -5.17 -1.68
N VAL A 39 0.83 -4.26 -2.16
CA VAL A 39 1.78 -4.55 -3.24
C VAL A 39 2.76 -5.64 -2.82
N ILE A 40 3.34 -5.55 -1.62
CA ILE A 40 4.24 -6.58 -1.07
C ILE A 40 3.53 -7.93 -0.99
N LYS A 41 2.28 -7.97 -0.49
CA LYS A 41 1.52 -9.21 -0.39
C LYS A 41 1.31 -9.85 -1.76
N THR A 42 0.81 -9.08 -2.73
CA THR A 42 0.61 -9.59 -4.10
C THR A 42 1.92 -10.09 -4.72
N LEU A 43 3.02 -9.33 -4.59
CA LEU A 43 4.31 -9.75 -5.11
C LEU A 43 4.85 -11.02 -4.46
N LYS A 44 4.64 -11.21 -3.15
CA LYS A 44 4.99 -12.45 -2.45
C LYS A 44 4.18 -13.64 -2.96
N ASP A 45 2.88 -13.44 -3.18
CA ASP A 45 1.98 -14.47 -3.73
C ASP A 45 2.41 -14.85 -5.16
N ASP A 46 2.96 -13.89 -5.92
CA ASP A 46 3.55 -14.09 -7.25
C ASP A 46 4.98 -14.70 -7.22
N GLY A 47 5.55 -14.96 -6.04
CA GLY A 47 6.87 -15.58 -5.86
C GLY A 47 8.05 -14.61 -5.78
N PHE A 48 7.81 -13.29 -5.74
CA PHE A 48 8.84 -12.27 -5.57
C PHE A 48 9.07 -11.98 -4.09
N SER A 49 10.33 -11.75 -3.69
CA SER A 49 10.68 -11.33 -2.33
C SER A 49 11.53 -10.07 -2.36
N ILE A 50 11.21 -9.12 -1.48
CA ILE A 50 11.95 -7.88 -1.31
C ILE A 50 12.79 -8.03 -0.03
N ASN A 51 14.12 -7.96 -0.16
CA ASN A 51 15.07 -8.00 0.96
C ASN A 51 15.42 -6.58 1.44
#